data_AF-A0A2V9AF51-F1
#
_entry.id   AF-A0A2V9AF51-F1
#
_cell.length_a   1.000
_cell.length_b   1.000
_cell.length_c   1.000
_cell.angle_alpha   90.00
_cell.angle_beta   90.00
_cell.angle_gamma   90.00
#
_symmetry.space_group_name_H-M   'P 1'
#
loop_
_entity.id
_entity.type
_entity.pdbx_description
1 polymer ?
#
loop_
_entity_poly.entity_id
_entity_poly.type
_entity_poly.pdbx_seq_one_letter_code
_entity_poly.pdbx_strand_id
1 'polypeptide(L)'
;MRLIILRNMEIHLRPDLQAKLDRVAAENNRDTEEYVRQLVEHYVDHDAWFRQQVKRGLDQLDRGESLTHKEMGARIEQMFRS
;
A
#
# COMPACT_ATOMS: atom_id res chain seq x y z
N MET A 1 27.07 -19.32 -3.31
CA MET A 1 25.63 -19.46 -3.07
C MET A 1 25.33 -18.85 -1.71
N ARG A 2 24.71 -17.66 -1.66
CA ARG A 2 24.50 -16.93 -0.40
C ARG A 2 23.21 -17.45 0.23
N LEU A 3 23.33 -18.27 1.27
CA LEU A 3 22.21 -18.71 2.08
C LEU A 3 21.74 -17.49 2.90
N ILE A 4 20.63 -16.87 2.50
CA ILE A 4 19.99 -15.85 3.34
C ILE A 4 19.17 -16.61 4.38
N ILE A 5 19.75 -16.78 5.58
CA ILE A 5 18.97 -17.15 6.76
C ILE A 5 18.15 -15.92 7.14
N LEU A 6 16.85 -15.91 6.82
CA LEU A 6 15.91 -14.97 7.43
C LEU A 6 15.86 -15.33 8.92
N ARG A 7 16.36 -14.45 9.79
CA ARG A 7 16.18 -14.64 11.23
C ARG A 7 14.68 -14.60 11.51
N ASN A 8 14.13 -15.60 12.22
CA ASN A 8 12.78 -15.49 12.76
C ASN A 8 12.68 -14.20 13.58
N MET A 9 11.85 -13.26 13.12
CA MET A 9 11.52 -12.04 13.84
C MET A 9 10.28 -12.33 14.69
N GLU A 10 10.42 -12.21 16.01
CA GLU A 10 9.30 -12.36 16.94
C GLU A 10 8.72 -10.98 17.26
N ILE A 11 7.41 -10.82 17.03
CA ILE A 11 6.69 -9.56 17.29
C ILE A 11 5.64 -9.83 18.35
N HIS A 12 5.71 -9.07 19.45
CA HIS A 12 4.70 -9.14 20.49
C HIS A 12 3.56 -8.18 20.15
N LEU A 13 2.40 -8.74 19.80
CA LEU A 13 1.19 -7.98 19.51
C LEU A 13 0.40 -7.74 20.79
N ARG A 14 -0.30 -6.61 20.84
CA ARG A 14 -1.30 -6.38 21.88
C ARG A 14 -2.40 -7.44 21.75
N PRO A 15 -2.97 -7.95 22.86
CA PRO A 15 -3.97 -9.02 22.79
C PRO A 15 -5.19 -8.71 21.92
N ASP A 16 -5.64 -7.45 21.91
CA ASP A 16 -6.75 -6.98 21.08
C ASP A 16 -6.45 -7.10 19.58
N LEU A 17 -5.21 -6.78 19.18
CA LEU A 17 -4.78 -6.85 17.80
C LEU A 17 -4.58 -8.31 17.36
N GLN A 18 -4.00 -9.15 18.20
CA GLN A 18 -3.85 -10.58 17.95
C GLN A 18 -5.22 -11.24 17.70
N ALA A 19 -6.18 -11.03 18.61
CA ALA A 19 -7.52 -11.59 18.48
C ALA A 19 -8.24 -11.12 17.20
N LYS A 20 -8.01 -9.87 16.79
CA LYS A 20 -8.54 -9.34 15.53
C LYS A 20 -7.91 -10.03 14.31
N LEU A 21 -6.60 -10.24 14.31
CA LEU A 21 -5.89 -10.90 13.22
C LEU A 21 -6.32 -12.36 13.08
N ASP A 22 -6.43 -13.08 14.21
CA ASP A 22 -6.91 -14.47 14.22
C ASP A 22 -8.32 -14.59 13.65
N ARG A 23 -9.21 -13.70 14.06
CA ARG A 23 -10.59 -13.66 13.54
C ARG A 23 -10.61 -13.43 12.03
N VAL A 24 -9.89 -12.42 11.53
CA VAL A 24 -9.92 -12.08 10.10
C VAL A 24 -9.24 -13.17 9.27
N ALA A 25 -8.15 -13.76 9.75
CA ALA A 25 -7.50 -14.89 9.09
C ALA A 25 -8.48 -16.09 8.98
N ALA A 26 -9.16 -16.44 10.06
CA ALA A 26 -10.17 -17.50 10.08
C ALA A 26 -11.35 -17.21 9.14
N GLU A 27 -11.88 -15.98 9.11
CA GLU A 27 -12.94 -15.56 8.17
C GLU A 27 -12.51 -15.72 6.69
N ASN A 28 -11.21 -15.67 6.41
CA ASN A 28 -10.64 -15.86 5.08
C ASN A 28 -10.12 -17.29 4.81
N ASN A 29 -10.35 -18.24 5.73
CA ASN A 29 -9.78 -19.60 5.70
C ASN A 29 -8.24 -19.60 5.53
N ARG A 30 -7.56 -18.70 6.22
CA ARG A 30 -6.10 -18.54 6.18
C ARG A 30 -5.48 -18.78 7.55
N ASP A 31 -4.25 -19.24 7.55
CA ASP A 31 -3.40 -19.24 8.75
C ASP A 31 -3.09 -17.81 9.18
N THR A 32 -3.08 -17.53 10.49
CA THR A 32 -2.84 -16.17 11.01
C THR A 32 -1.43 -15.69 10.67
N GLU A 33 -0.41 -16.53 10.79
CA GLU A 33 0.97 -16.13 10.51
C GLU A 33 1.15 -15.81 9.02
N GLU A 34 0.61 -16.65 8.14
CA GLU A 34 0.59 -16.39 6.71
C GLU A 34 -0.16 -15.10 6.37
N TYR A 35 -1.33 -14.89 6.98
CA TYR A 35 -2.11 -13.68 6.79
C TYR A 35 -1.34 -12.42 7.21
N VAL A 36 -0.68 -12.45 8.37
CA VAL A 36 0.14 -11.32 8.86
C VAL A 36 1.33 -11.06 7.95
N ARG A 37 2.00 -12.12 7.46
CA ARG A 37 3.13 -11.98 6.54
C ARG A 37 2.72 -11.28 5.25
N GLN A 38 1.63 -11.71 4.63
CA GLN A 38 1.09 -11.08 3.43
C GLN A 38 0.68 -9.63 3.67
N LEU A 39 0.10 -9.32 4.84
CA LEU A 39 -0.26 -7.96 5.20
C LEU A 39 0.97 -7.05 5.32
N VAL A 40 2.05 -7.54 5.92
CA VAL A 40 3.31 -6.82 6.06
C VAL A 40 3.97 -6.59 4.69
N GLU A 41 4.05 -7.63 3.85
CA GLU A 41 4.57 -7.52 2.47
C GLU A 41 3.80 -6.46 1.68
N HIS A 42 2.46 -6.56 1.68
CA HIS A 42 1.61 -5.60 0.99
C HIS A 42 1.80 -4.17 1.52
N TYR A 43 1.90 -4.00 2.83
CA TYR A 43 2.10 -2.69 3.43
C TYR A 43 3.42 -2.05 2.99
N VAL A 44 4.52 -2.80 3.02
CA VAL A 44 5.84 -2.28 2.66
C VAL A 44 5.90 -1.90 1.18
N ASP A 45 5.34 -2.73 0.29
CA ASP A 45 5.27 -2.43 -1.14
C ASP A 45 4.39 -1.20 -1.42
N HIS A 46 3.20 -1.15 -0.81
CA HIS A 46 2.29 -0.03 -0.97
C HIS A 46 2.90 1.27 -0.42
N ASP A 47 3.56 1.23 0.74
CA ASP A 47 4.21 2.39 1.35
C ASP A 47 5.33 2.95 0.46
N ALA A 48 6.18 2.07 -0.09
CA ALA A 48 7.23 2.47 -1.03
C ALA A 48 6.65 3.10 -2.30
N TRP A 49 5.63 2.47 -2.90
CA TRP A 49 4.93 3.01 -4.07
C TRP A 49 4.27 4.36 -3.76
N PHE A 50 3.58 4.49 -2.62
CA PHE A 50 2.87 5.70 -2.22
C PHE A 50 3.82 6.87 -2.06
N ARG A 51 4.93 6.69 -1.32
CA ARG A 51 5.96 7.73 -1.17
C ARG A 51 6.55 8.15 -2.51
N GLN A 52 6.76 7.19 -3.42
CA GLN A 52 7.23 7.49 -4.77
C GLN A 52 6.22 8.33 -5.56
N GLN A 53 4.93 8.00 -5.54
CA GLN A 53 3.91 8.76 -6.26
C GLN A 53 3.74 10.17 -5.67
N VAL A 54 3.75 10.30 -4.35
CA VAL A 54 3.72 11.61 -3.69
C VAL A 54 4.90 12.46 -4.12
N LYS A 55 6.13 11.91 -4.11
CA LYS A 55 7.31 12.62 -4.56
C LYS A 55 7.18 13.07 -6.03
N ARG A 56 6.69 12.19 -6.91
CA ARG A 56 6.45 12.54 -8.33
C ARG A 56 5.49 13.72 -8.47
N GLY A 57 4.39 13.72 -7.71
CA GLY A 57 3.42 14.82 -7.71
C GLY A 57 4.02 16.14 -7.23
N LEU A 58 4.82 16.10 -6.15
CA LEU A 58 5.53 17.29 -5.66
C LEU A 58 6.52 17.81 -6.71
N ASP A 59 7.34 16.94 -7.30
CA ASP A 59 8.29 17.33 -8.35
C ASP A 59 7.55 17.91 -9.59
N GLN A 60 6.33 17.45 -9.91
CA GLN A 60 5.47 18.03 -10.96
C GLN A 60 5.00 19.43 -10.59
N LEU A 61 4.53 19.64 -9.36
CA LEU A 61 4.12 20.96 -8.88
C LEU A 61 5.28 21.96 -8.91
N ASP A 62 6.48 21.55 -8.52
CA ASP A 62 7.69 22.37 -8.57
C ASP A 62 8.04 22.80 -10.01
N ARG A 63 7.71 21.98 -11.00
CA ARG A 63 7.85 22.31 -12.44
C ARG A 63 6.66 23.07 -13.02
N GLY A 64 5.63 23.36 -12.23
CA GLY A 64 4.39 24.00 -12.69
C GLY A 64 3.47 23.07 -13.49
N GLU A 65 3.69 21.76 -13.48
CA GLU A 65 2.90 20.75 -14.17
C GLU A 65 1.61 20.41 -13.40
N SER A 66 0.77 21.42 -13.17
CA SER A 66 -0.51 21.29 -12.50
C SER A 66 -1.66 21.72 -13.41
N LEU A 67 -2.87 21.24 -13.13
CA LEU A 67 -4.08 21.63 -13.85
C LEU A 67 -5.06 22.28 -12.87
N THR A 68 -5.72 23.32 -13.33
CA THR A 68 -6.87 23.90 -12.65
C THR A 68 -8.05 22.91 -12.67
N HIS A 69 -8.99 23.09 -11.76
CA HIS A 69 -10.23 22.31 -11.73
C HIS A 69 -10.98 22.36 -13.09
N LYS A 70 -11.00 23.53 -13.74
CA LYS A 70 -11.66 23.73 -15.04
C LYS A 70 -10.96 22.94 -16.17
N GLU A 71 -9.63 22.98 -16.21
CA GLU A 71 -8.85 22.22 -17.20
C GLU A 71 -9.01 20.71 -17.00
N MET A 72 -9.02 20.25 -15.75
CA MET A 72 -9.28 18.84 -15.44
C MET A 72 -10.69 18.42 -15.90
N GLY A 73 -11.72 19.23 -15.62
CA GLY A 73 -13.09 18.96 -16.06
C GLY A 73 -13.21 18.82 -17.58
N ALA A 74 -12.63 19.76 -18.33
CA ALA A 74 -12.63 19.71 -19.80
C ALA A 74 -11.93 18.44 -20.34
N ARG A 75 -10.84 18.01 -19.70
CA ARG A 75 -10.11 16.79 -20.07
C ARG A 75 -10.92 15.53 -19.83
N ILE A 76 -11.65 15.45 -18.71
CA ILE A 76 -12.54 14.32 -18.41
C ILE A 76 -13.68 14.25 -19.43
N GLU A 77 -14.35 15.38 -19.71
CA GLU A 77 -15.41 15.42 -20.72
C GLU A 77 -14.93 14.97 -22.09
N GLN A 78 -13.69 15.31 -22.47
CA GLN A 78 -13.10 14.85 -23.72
C GLN A 78 -12.96 13.32 -23.78
N MET A 79 -12.56 12.67 -22.68
CA MET A 79 -12.41 11.21 -22.62
C MET A 79 -13.73 10.46 -22.80
N PHE A 80 -14.87 11.07 -22.44
CA PHE A 80 -16.20 10.46 -22.59
C PHE A 80 -16.88 10.80 -23.93
N ARG A 81 -16.32 11.72 -24.71
CA ARG A 81 -16.80 12.08 -26.06
C ARG A 81 -16.14 11.27 -27.18
N SER A 82 -15.12 10.46 -26.86
CA SER A 82 -14.43 9.52 -27.75
C SER A 82 -14.95 8.10 -27.55
#